data_AF-A0A850S7L4-F1
#
_entry.id   AF-A0A850S7L4-F1
#
_cell.length_a   1.000
_cell.length_b   1.000
_cell.length_c   1.000
_cell.angle_alpha   90.00
_cell.angle_beta   90.00
_cell.angle_gamma   90.00
#
_symmetry.space_group_name_H-M   'P 1'
#
loop_
_entity.id
_entity.type
_entity.pdbx_description
1 polymer ?
#
loop_
_entity_poly.entity_id
_entity_poly.type
_entity_poly.pdbx_seq_one_letter_code
_entity_poly.pdbx_strand_id
1 'polypeptide(L)'
;MTACVPYVDHPVAIAKAKPPLLGEHERISDVQVIDGQVTIEGFKGKVFEFVGSRLKQESERLLRKSGRWSEEDALTLHLEVENIRLRRTAAVLFLWQVAGVDEMGIKVWVTRDGSVIASESVATIYDAGGTYGTNSNQRRLAILTNQVVHKMVKRF
;
A
#
# COMPACT_ATOMS: atom_id res chain seq x y z
N MET A 1 -17.40 -5.41 -51.19
CA MET A 1 -16.31 -4.73 -50.46
C MET A 1 -16.92 -4.24 -49.15
N THR A 2 -16.88 -5.05 -48.09
CA THR A 2 -16.00 -4.89 -46.89
C THR A 2 -16.13 -3.50 -46.23
N ALA A 3 -16.44 -3.34 -44.95
CA ALA A 3 -16.60 -4.26 -43.83
C ALA A 3 -17.44 -3.61 -42.72
N CYS A 4 -18.22 -4.43 -42.02
CA CYS A 4 -18.72 -4.15 -40.68
C CYS A 4 -17.56 -4.07 -39.69
N VAL A 5 -17.56 -3.12 -38.77
CA VAL A 5 -16.90 -3.27 -37.47
C VAL A 5 -17.86 -2.78 -36.39
N PRO A 6 -18.40 -3.67 -35.54
CA PRO A 6 -19.12 -3.25 -34.35
C PRO A 6 -18.11 -2.83 -33.28
N TYR A 7 -18.22 -1.62 -32.75
CA TYR A 7 -17.37 -1.18 -31.66
C TYR A 7 -17.89 -1.75 -30.33
N VAL A 8 -17.19 -2.82 -29.97
CA VAL A 8 -17.06 -3.58 -28.73
C VAL A 8 -17.53 -2.87 -27.45
N ASP A 9 -18.30 -3.64 -26.69
CA ASP A 9 -18.68 -3.48 -25.28
C ASP A 9 -17.66 -2.70 -24.44
N HIS A 10 -18.12 -1.61 -23.83
CA HIS A 10 -17.42 -1.05 -22.68
C HIS A 10 -17.39 -2.14 -21.59
N PRO A 11 -16.20 -2.51 -21.08
CA PRO A 11 -16.14 -3.40 -19.94
C PRO A 11 -16.76 -2.65 -18.76
N VAL A 12 -17.99 -3.03 -18.42
CA VAL A 12 -18.58 -2.72 -17.13
C VAL A 12 -17.65 -3.33 -16.10
N ALA A 13 -16.85 -2.49 -15.45
CA ALA A 13 -16.10 -2.88 -14.28
C ALA A 13 -17.14 -3.26 -13.22
N ILE A 14 -17.50 -4.54 -13.17
CA ILE A 14 -18.28 -5.11 -12.08
C ILE A 14 -17.45 -4.86 -10.84
N ALA A 15 -17.81 -3.83 -10.09
CA ALA A 15 -17.33 -3.61 -8.75
C ALA A 15 -17.77 -4.84 -7.96
N LYS A 16 -16.91 -5.87 -7.92
CA LYS A 16 -17.09 -7.01 -7.03
C LYS A 16 -17.34 -6.41 -5.65
N ALA A 17 -18.50 -6.70 -5.09
CA ALA A 17 -18.83 -6.32 -3.73
C ALA A 17 -17.68 -6.81 -2.86
N LYS A 18 -16.92 -5.86 -2.32
CA LYS A 18 -15.79 -6.16 -1.48
C LYS A 18 -16.34 -6.93 -0.28
N PRO A 19 -15.90 -8.17 -0.01
CA PRO A 19 -16.40 -8.91 1.13
C PRO A 19 -16.14 -8.07 2.40
N PRO A 20 -17.06 -8.03 3.37
CA PRO A 20 -16.80 -7.39 4.65
C PRO A 20 -15.60 -8.11 5.29
N LEU A 21 -14.47 -7.41 5.40
CA LEU A 21 -13.18 -8.03 5.70
C LEU A 21 -13.02 -8.40 7.18
N LEU A 22 -13.87 -7.87 8.06
CA LEU A 22 -13.91 -8.15 9.50
C LEU A 22 -15.36 -8.05 9.99
N GLY A 23 -15.79 -8.99 10.84
CA GLY A 23 -17.05 -8.84 11.58
C GLY A 23 -16.98 -7.64 12.55
N GLU A 24 -18.11 -7.06 12.93
CA GLU A 24 -18.17 -5.87 13.81
C GLU A 24 -17.48 -6.03 15.18
N HIS A 25 -17.08 -7.26 15.54
CA HIS A 25 -16.43 -7.60 16.81
C HIS A 25 -14.99 -8.12 16.68
N GLU A 26 -14.43 -8.17 15.47
CA GLU A 26 -13.11 -8.73 15.24
C GLU A 26 -12.02 -7.67 15.42
N ARG A 27 -11.09 -7.92 16.36
CA ARG A 27 -10.00 -7.01 16.71
C ARG A 27 -8.65 -7.65 16.41
N ILE A 28 -7.69 -6.83 15.98
CA ILE A 28 -6.33 -7.22 15.62
C ILE A 28 -5.44 -7.12 16.86
N SER A 29 -4.69 -8.18 17.12
CA SER A 29 -3.82 -8.32 18.29
C SER A 29 -2.35 -8.09 17.99
N ASP A 30 -1.90 -8.47 16.79
CA ASP A 30 -0.50 -8.31 16.39
C ASP A 30 -0.37 -7.88 14.92
N VAL A 31 0.74 -7.20 14.61
CA VAL A 31 1.11 -6.77 13.26
C VAL A 31 2.50 -7.29 12.91
N GLN A 32 2.54 -8.19 11.91
CA GLN A 32 3.76 -8.77 11.36
C GLN A 32 4.07 -8.14 10.01
N VAL A 33 5.33 -7.76 9.80
CA VAL A 33 5.81 -7.21 8.54
C VAL A 33 6.76 -8.19 7.90
N ILE A 34 6.56 -8.47 6.62
CA ILE A 34 7.29 -9.49 5.86
C ILE A 34 8.04 -8.84 4.70
N ASP A 35 9.30 -9.27 4.53
CA ASP A 35 10.17 -8.92 3.42
C ASP A 35 9.62 -9.46 2.11
N GLY A 36 8.95 -8.58 1.35
CA GLY A 36 8.57 -8.84 -0.04
C GLY A 36 9.65 -8.40 -1.04
N GLN A 37 9.35 -8.50 -2.34
CA GLN A 37 10.30 -8.14 -3.40
C GLN A 37 10.42 -6.62 -3.56
N VAL A 38 11.42 -6.02 -2.90
CA VAL A 38 11.65 -4.58 -2.96
C VAL A 38 12.74 -4.24 -3.99
N THR A 39 12.33 -3.71 -5.15
CA THR A 39 13.25 -3.24 -6.20
C THR A 39 13.33 -1.72 -6.18
N ILE A 40 14.24 -1.16 -5.39
CA ILE A 40 14.41 0.30 -5.31
C ILE A 40 15.74 0.68 -5.93
N GLU A 41 15.68 1.23 -7.14
CA GLU A 41 16.86 1.75 -7.81
C GLU A 41 17.49 2.90 -7.01
N GLY A 42 18.79 2.78 -6.70
CA GLY A 42 19.58 3.85 -6.07
C GLY A 42 19.52 3.93 -4.55
N PHE A 43 18.92 2.94 -3.87
CA PHE A 43 18.91 2.87 -2.41
C PHE A 43 19.81 1.75 -1.89
N LYS A 44 20.75 2.08 -1.00
CA LYS A 44 21.58 1.08 -0.33
C LYS A 44 20.86 0.54 0.91
N GLY A 45 20.38 -0.70 0.84
CA GLY A 45 20.25 -1.69 1.93
C GLY A 45 19.27 -1.46 3.09
N LYS A 46 18.86 -0.23 3.42
CA LYS A 46 18.06 0.06 4.65
C LYS A 46 16.62 0.46 4.40
N VAL A 47 16.11 0.31 3.17
CA VAL A 47 14.74 0.75 2.87
C VAL A 47 13.72 -0.15 3.51
N PHE A 48 13.96 -1.46 3.47
CA PHE A 48 13.01 -2.41 4.01
C PHE A 48 12.84 -2.21 5.53
N GLU A 49 13.92 -2.10 6.29
CA GLU A 49 13.86 -1.78 7.73
C GLU A 49 13.10 -0.47 8.00
N PHE A 50 13.37 0.58 7.23
CA PHE A 50 12.70 1.87 7.38
C PHE A 50 11.20 1.80 7.07
N VAL A 51 10.83 1.17 5.95
CA VAL A 51 9.43 1.04 5.53
C VAL A 51 8.69 0.09 6.47
N GLY A 52 9.31 -1.04 6.84
CA GLY A 52 8.71 -2.03 7.69
C GLY A 52 8.47 -1.54 9.12
N SER A 53 9.46 -0.89 9.74
CA SER A 53 9.27 -0.26 11.06
C SER A 53 8.15 0.78 11.04
N ARG A 54 8.07 1.59 9.99
CA ARG A 54 7.05 2.61 9.83
C ARG A 54 5.66 2.03 9.53
N LEU A 55 5.57 0.98 8.70
CA LEU A 55 4.33 0.25 8.43
C LEU A 55 3.76 -0.31 9.72
N LYS A 56 4.59 -0.98 10.52
CA LYS A 56 4.18 -1.52 11.82
C LYS A 56 3.67 -0.41 12.75
N GLN A 57 4.49 0.60 13.01
CA GLN A 57 4.17 1.68 13.94
C GLN A 57 2.89 2.43 13.55
N GLU A 58 2.72 2.81 12.28
CA GLU A 58 1.55 3.55 11.83
C GLU A 58 0.29 2.68 11.79
N SER A 59 0.42 1.39 11.47
CA SER A 59 -0.71 0.45 11.48
C SER A 59 -1.23 0.24 12.88
N GLU A 60 -0.35 -0.06 13.84
CA GLU A 60 -0.71 -0.16 15.26
C GLU A 60 -1.38 1.12 15.77
N ARG A 61 -0.79 2.29 15.46
CA ARG A 61 -1.31 3.59 15.86
C ARG A 61 -2.73 3.82 15.33
N LEU A 62 -2.97 3.56 14.05
CA LEU A 62 -4.29 3.76 13.44
C LEU A 62 -5.32 2.73 13.92
N LEU A 63 -4.94 1.47 14.08
CA LEU A 63 -5.83 0.42 14.59
C LEU A 63 -6.25 0.68 16.04
N ARG A 64 -5.32 1.15 16.88
CA ARG A 64 -5.63 1.62 18.24
C ARG A 64 -6.59 2.81 18.21
N LYS A 65 -6.31 3.79 17.35
CA LYS A 65 -7.19 4.97 17.19
C LYS A 65 -8.59 4.61 16.71
N SER A 66 -8.74 3.57 15.88
CA SER A 66 -10.04 3.10 15.39
C SER A 66 -10.73 2.09 16.32
N GLY A 67 -10.16 1.78 17.50
CA GLY A 67 -10.73 0.81 18.43
C GLY A 67 -10.71 -0.65 17.94
N ARG A 68 -9.90 -0.95 16.91
CA ARG A 68 -9.75 -2.28 16.30
C ARG A 68 -8.54 -3.04 16.82
N TRP A 69 -7.86 -2.50 17.81
CA TRP A 69 -6.73 -3.14 18.48
C TRP A 69 -7.22 -3.95 19.69
N SER A 70 -6.66 -5.14 19.87
CA SER A 70 -6.82 -5.99 21.06
C SER A 70 -5.46 -6.31 21.66
N GLU A 71 -5.40 -6.52 22.97
CA GLU A 71 -4.22 -7.10 23.62
C GLU A 71 -4.33 -8.62 23.79
N GLU A 72 -5.51 -9.19 23.50
CA GLU A 72 -5.75 -10.64 23.50
C GLU A 72 -5.48 -11.23 22.11
N ASP A 73 -4.94 -12.45 22.03
CA ASP A 73 -4.60 -13.17 20.79
C ASP A 73 -5.84 -13.52 19.94
N ALA A 74 -6.41 -12.51 19.27
CA ALA A 74 -7.60 -12.66 18.44
C ALA A 74 -7.26 -12.82 16.95
N LEU A 75 -6.37 -11.98 16.41
CA LEU A 75 -6.05 -11.91 14.98
C LEU A 75 -4.67 -11.30 14.72
N THR A 76 -3.90 -11.89 13.81
CA THR A 76 -2.62 -11.33 13.37
C THR A 76 -2.76 -10.70 11.99
N LEU A 77 -2.35 -9.44 11.86
CA LEU A 77 -2.27 -8.73 10.59
C LEU A 77 -0.87 -8.88 10.00
N HIS A 78 -0.78 -9.38 8.78
CA HIS A 78 0.46 -9.51 8.03
C HIS A 78 0.53 -8.47 6.93
N LEU A 79 1.67 -7.79 6.82
CA LEU A 79 1.96 -6.75 5.85
C LEU A 79 3.19 -7.14 5.04
N GLU A 80 3.01 -7.39 3.75
CA GLU A 80 4.11 -7.67 2.82
C GLU A 80 4.25 -6.50 1.84
N VAL A 81 5.47 -6.06 1.62
CA VAL A 81 5.75 -5.00 0.65
C VAL A 81 5.89 -5.63 -0.74
N GLU A 82 4.87 -5.48 -1.59
CA GLU A 82 4.87 -6.04 -2.95
C GLU A 82 5.74 -5.22 -3.91
N ASN A 83 5.64 -3.90 -3.85
CA ASN A 83 6.42 -3.02 -4.71
C ASN A 83 6.66 -1.66 -4.07
N ILE A 84 7.82 -1.07 -4.39
CA ILE A 84 8.14 0.32 -4.07
C ILE A 84 8.85 0.90 -5.28
N ARG A 85 8.35 2.00 -5.82
CA ARG A 85 8.98 2.74 -6.91
C ARG A 85 9.12 4.20 -6.52
N LEU A 86 10.35 4.70 -6.54
CA LEU A 86 10.65 6.12 -6.34
C LEU A 86 11.25 6.71 -7.61
N ARG A 87 10.81 7.90 -8.00
CA ARG A 87 11.44 8.70 -9.04
C ARG A 87 12.86 9.12 -8.63
N ARG A 88 13.78 9.13 -9.59
CA ARG A 88 15.09 9.80 -9.45
C ARG A 88 14.91 11.31 -9.57
N THR A 89 15.57 12.06 -8.69
CA THR A 89 15.57 13.52 -8.68
C THR A 89 16.03 14.13 -10.01
N ALA A 90 16.92 13.46 -10.75
CA ALA A 90 17.42 13.93 -12.04
C ALA A 90 16.39 13.75 -13.19
N ALA A 91 15.61 12.66 -13.20
CA ALA A 91 14.55 12.44 -14.20
C ALA A 91 13.40 13.46 -14.06
N VAL A 92 13.21 13.92 -12.82
CA VAL A 92 12.28 14.96 -12.41
C VAL A 92 12.70 16.37 -12.91
N LEU A 93 13.99 16.68 -12.92
CA LEU A 93 14.48 18.01 -13.32
C LEU A 93 14.38 18.27 -14.83
N PHE A 94 14.44 17.23 -15.66
CA PHE A 94 14.49 17.37 -17.12
C PHE A 94 13.18 17.08 -17.87
N LEU A 95 12.22 16.36 -17.26
CA LEU A 95 11.01 15.90 -17.96
C LEU A 95 9.75 16.15 -17.13
N TRP A 96 9.38 17.43 -16.98
CA TRP A 96 8.20 17.88 -16.24
C TRP A 96 6.87 17.21 -16.69
N GLN A 97 6.79 16.68 -17.92
CA GLN A 97 5.60 16.00 -18.45
C GLN A 97 5.68 14.46 -18.46
N VAL A 98 6.86 13.85 -18.23
CA VAL A 98 7.07 12.39 -18.35
C VAL A 98 7.48 11.74 -17.03
N ALA A 99 7.73 12.53 -15.98
CA ALA A 99 8.13 12.04 -14.67
C ALA A 99 6.97 11.28 -13.99
N GLY A 100 6.87 9.96 -14.22
CA GLY A 100 5.86 9.07 -13.63
C GLY A 100 5.78 9.12 -12.10
N VAL A 101 4.73 8.63 -11.47
CA VAL A 101 4.45 8.80 -10.03
C VAL A 101 5.37 8.00 -9.10
N ASP A 102 5.54 8.45 -7.85
CA ASP A 102 6.10 7.60 -6.79
C ASP A 102 5.00 6.61 -6.35
N GLU A 103 5.32 5.33 -6.16
CA GLU A 103 4.34 4.27 -5.92
C GLU A 103 4.79 3.33 -4.80
N MET A 104 3.81 2.83 -4.03
CA MET A 104 4.00 1.77 -3.04
C MET A 104 2.78 0.86 -3.03
N GLY A 105 3.02 -0.43 -3.17
CA GLY A 105 2.06 -1.51 -3.05
C GLY A 105 2.41 -2.41 -1.87
N ILE A 106 1.40 -2.73 -1.06
CA ILE A 106 1.50 -3.74 0.00
C ILE A 106 0.43 -4.79 -0.18
N LYS A 107 0.75 -6.03 0.12
CA LYS A 107 -0.21 -7.09 0.35
C LYS A 107 -0.49 -7.17 1.84
N VAL A 108 -1.76 -7.30 2.17
CA VAL A 108 -2.24 -7.38 3.54
C VAL A 108 -3.03 -8.66 3.66
N TRP A 109 -2.81 -9.40 4.73
CA TRP A 109 -3.70 -10.50 5.07
C TRP A 109 -3.82 -10.65 6.57
N VAL A 110 -4.95 -11.21 6.99
CA VAL A 110 -5.24 -11.46 8.40
C VAL A 110 -5.26 -12.96 8.61
N THR A 111 -4.58 -13.42 9.66
CA THR A 111 -4.63 -14.83 10.09
C THR A 111 -5.33 -14.98 11.42
N ARG A 112 -6.12 -16.04 11.54
CA ARG A 112 -6.67 -16.58 12.79
C ARG A 112 -6.21 -18.02 12.91
N ASP A 113 -5.58 -18.39 14.02
CA ASP A 113 -5.12 -19.77 14.27
C ASP A 113 -4.29 -20.35 13.11
N GLY A 114 -3.43 -19.52 12.51
CA GLY A 114 -2.59 -19.87 11.35
C GLY A 114 -3.31 -19.92 10.00
N SER A 115 -4.63 -19.73 9.95
CA SER A 115 -5.42 -19.73 8.73
C SER A 115 -5.68 -18.31 8.22
N VAL A 116 -5.49 -18.07 6.93
CA VAL A 116 -5.78 -16.76 6.30
C VAL A 116 -7.29 -16.58 6.16
N ILE A 117 -7.84 -15.58 6.83
CA ILE A 117 -9.29 -15.27 6.79
C ILE A 117 -9.63 -14.17 5.78
N ALA A 118 -8.68 -13.27 5.51
CA ALA A 118 -8.85 -12.16 4.58
C ALA A 118 -7.51 -11.78 3.97
N SER A 119 -7.50 -11.39 2.70
CA SER A 119 -6.31 -10.84 2.04
C SER A 119 -6.69 -9.78 1.01
N GLU A 120 -5.89 -8.73 0.92
CA GLU A 120 -6.07 -7.64 -0.05
C GLU A 120 -4.72 -7.01 -0.41
N SER A 121 -4.54 -6.66 -1.68
CA SER A 121 -3.44 -5.80 -2.12
C SER A 121 -3.89 -4.33 -2.15
N VAL A 122 -3.11 -3.47 -1.51
CA VAL A 122 -3.36 -2.03 -1.37
C VAL A 122 -2.20 -1.27 -1.98
N ALA A 123 -2.49 -0.50 -3.03
CA ALA A 123 -1.51 0.38 -3.67
C ALA A 123 -1.83 1.86 -3.46
N THR A 124 -0.79 2.66 -3.38
CA THR A 124 -0.89 4.11 -3.37
C THR A 124 0.15 4.75 -4.28
N ILE A 125 -0.26 5.87 -4.86
CA ILE A 125 0.60 6.73 -5.65
C ILE A 125 0.73 8.06 -4.93
N TYR A 126 1.94 8.60 -4.93
CA TYR A 126 2.23 9.94 -4.49
C TYR A 126 2.62 10.77 -5.71
N ASP A 127 1.67 11.59 -6.15
CA ASP A 127 1.90 12.59 -7.17
C ASP A 127 2.15 13.96 -6.53
N ALA A 128 3.41 14.37 -6.51
CA ALA A 128 3.80 15.70 -6.05
C ALA A 128 3.67 16.67 -7.24
N GLY A 129 2.50 17.26 -7.44
CA GLY A 129 2.31 18.31 -8.45
C GLY A 129 3.08 19.59 -8.08
N GLY A 130 3.88 20.10 -9.01
CA GLY A 130 4.47 21.45 -8.99
C GLY A 130 5.56 21.74 -7.95
N THR A 131 6.59 22.50 -8.38
CA THR A 131 7.76 22.96 -7.60
C THR A 131 8.60 21.87 -6.92
N TYR A 132 9.30 21.14 -7.77
CA TYR A 132 10.32 20.14 -7.46
C TYR A 132 11.42 20.63 -6.50
N GLY A 133 11.75 19.83 -5.48
CA GLY A 133 13.11 19.79 -4.93
C GLY A 133 13.31 19.49 -3.45
N THR A 134 12.30 19.62 -2.57
CA THR A 134 12.60 19.72 -1.11
C THR A 134 12.41 18.45 -0.29
N ASN A 135 11.66 17.45 -0.78
CA ASN A 135 11.44 16.23 0.00
C ASN A 135 12.48 15.17 -0.34
N SER A 136 13.30 14.81 0.65
CA SER A 136 14.23 13.68 0.57
C SER A 136 13.50 12.38 0.21
N ASN A 137 14.19 11.41 -0.39
CA ASN A 137 13.59 10.12 -0.74
C ASN A 137 12.97 9.43 0.49
N GLN A 138 13.57 9.59 1.68
CA GLN A 138 13.02 9.12 2.95
C GLN A 138 11.68 9.77 3.29
N ARG A 139 11.54 11.09 3.06
CA ARG A 139 10.28 11.80 3.29
C ARG A 139 9.19 11.35 2.31
N ARG A 140 9.53 11.10 1.04
CA ARG A 140 8.57 10.59 0.05
C ARG A 140 8.12 9.16 0.39
N LEU A 141 9.05 8.30 0.79
CA LEU A 141 8.73 6.97 1.33
C LEU A 141 7.81 7.07 2.54
N ALA A 142 8.12 7.95 3.50
CA ALA A 142 7.28 8.14 4.68
C ALA A 142 5.84 8.56 4.33
N ILE A 143 5.66 9.43 3.33
CA ILE A 143 4.35 9.85 2.84
C ILE A 143 3.61 8.66 2.22
N LEU A 144 4.26 7.93 1.31
CA LEU A 144 3.69 6.73 0.69
C LEU A 144 3.28 5.68 1.74
N THR A 145 4.15 5.40 2.70
CA THR A 145 3.87 4.48 3.80
C THR A 145 2.66 4.92 4.61
N ASN A 146 2.58 6.21 4.99
CA ASN A 146 1.43 6.71 5.73
C ASN A 146 0.14 6.60 4.90
N GLN A 147 0.19 6.91 3.60
CA GLN A 147 -0.97 6.83 2.70
C GLN A 147 -1.46 5.39 2.53
N VAL A 148 -0.56 4.44 2.33
CA VAL A 148 -0.95 3.04 2.13
C VAL A 148 -1.54 2.45 3.42
N VAL A 149 -0.99 2.80 4.58
CA VAL A 149 -1.52 2.39 5.89
C VAL A 149 -2.91 2.99 6.15
N HIS A 150 -3.13 4.27 5.84
CA HIS A 150 -4.47 4.86 5.95
C HIS A 150 -5.48 4.19 5.02
N LYS A 151 -5.08 3.89 3.77
CA LYS A 151 -5.93 3.17 2.82
C LYS A 151 -6.25 1.76 3.31
N MET A 152 -5.27 1.06 3.86
CA MET A 152 -5.42 -0.27 4.45
C MET A 152 -6.40 -0.23 5.63
N VAL A 153 -6.17 0.61 6.64
CA VAL A 153 -7.03 0.64 7.84
C VAL A 153 -8.45 1.11 7.52
N LYS A 154 -8.65 1.95 6.51
CA LYS A 154 -10.00 2.32 6.04
C LYS A 154 -10.71 1.16 5.32
N ARG A 155 -9.93 0.26 4.71
CA ARG A 155 -10.40 -0.82 3.86
C ARG A 155 -10.72 -2.09 4.64
N PHE A 156 -9.93 -2.37 5.67
CA PHE A 156 -10.22 -3.30 6.75
C PHE A 156 -11.09 -2.61 7.81
#